data_AF-A0A2T3WC63-F1
#
_entry.id   AF-A0A2T3WC63-F1
#
_cell.length_a   1.000
_cell.length_b   1.000
_cell.length_c   1.000
_cell.angle_alpha   90.00
_cell.angle_beta   90.00
_cell.angle_gamma   90.00
#
_symmetry.space_group_name_H-M   'P 1'
#
loop_
_entity.id
_entity.type
_entity.pdbx_description
1 polymer ?
#
loop_
_entity_poly.entity_id
_entity_poly.type
_entity_poly.pdbx_seq_one_letter_code
_entity_poly.pdbx_strand_id
1 'polypeptide(L)'
;MHHRYDVLVVGAGGAGLMAALYAAKGNVSVACISKLYPTRSHTGAAQGGIGAALGNVQEDHWEWHMFDTVKGGDYLTDQDAAEVFAKDIIDAVYELEHMGLPFSRTPEGKIAQRKFGGHTRDFGKAAVERSCYAKDRTGHMILQTLYQQNVKAGTTFFNEFHVTDLIIEEGRCRGLVAYHLATGEIHTFHAKAVILAAGGYGRIFKITSNALTLTGDLMSIYYRKGLPLEDMEFYQFHPTGLAKLGILVTEGIRGEGGILRNDSGERFMERYAPTIKDLAPRDIVSRSIIKEIREGRGVGRDKDAVNIDLTHLPRDVIEGKLAEITDLARTYLGMDPVKDLVPIQPTAHYAMGGIPTDLNGLCLSDGSGGSIEGLYAAGEQACVSLHGANRLGTNSLGDLVVFGRRAGIYAAQYARQVEFPDMPEGAERETMDMFERLRSGSGKDNAAAIRKELQESMMNNVGIFRNGPDMQRQVEINAELKARFQNITVSDPSRRYNSELIEAMELGFMLDCAEAMTASALNRTESRGAHDREDYAERDDTSWLKHTMAYKDLNKDGNVVIGYKPVALKGFTRAFEPKPRVY
;
A
#
# COMPACT_ATOMS: atom_id res chain seq x y z
N MET A 1 -13.73 -6.06 -27.79
CA MET A 1 -14.88 -5.11 -27.67
C MET A 1 -14.35 -3.72 -27.35
N HIS A 2 -15.04 -2.66 -27.77
CA HIS A 2 -14.60 -1.27 -27.54
C HIS A 2 -15.58 -0.51 -26.64
N HIS A 3 -15.05 0.23 -25.68
CA HIS A 3 -15.78 1.04 -24.71
C HIS A 3 -15.25 2.48 -24.73
N ARG A 4 -16.09 3.46 -24.40
CA ARG A 4 -15.68 4.87 -24.38
C ARG A 4 -16.29 5.59 -23.18
N TYR A 5 -15.45 6.23 -22.36
CA TYR A 5 -15.83 6.99 -21.17
C TYR A 5 -14.94 8.23 -21.05
N ASP A 6 -15.42 9.29 -20.41
CA ASP A 6 -14.59 10.47 -20.15
C ASP A 6 -13.49 10.15 -19.14
N VAL A 7 -13.85 9.44 -18.06
CA VAL A 7 -12.92 9.02 -16.99
C VAL A 7 -13.04 7.51 -16.75
N LEU A 8 -11.91 6.82 -16.78
CA LEU A 8 -11.78 5.45 -16.28
C LEU A 8 -11.10 5.46 -14.92
N VAL A 9 -11.59 4.64 -14.00
CA VAL A 9 -10.93 4.38 -12.71
C VAL A 9 -10.61 2.89 -12.62
N VAL A 10 -9.34 2.56 -12.43
CA VAL A 10 -8.86 1.17 -12.40
C VAL A 10 -8.55 0.77 -10.96
N GLY A 11 -9.43 -0.03 -10.38
CA GLY A 11 -9.40 -0.42 -8.98
C GLY A 11 -10.61 0.13 -8.23
N ALA A 12 -11.21 -0.70 -7.38
CA ALA A 12 -12.44 -0.41 -6.66
C ALA A 12 -12.25 -0.54 -5.13
N GLY A 13 -11.02 -0.27 -4.66
CA GLY A 13 -10.74 -0.05 -3.24
C GLY A 13 -11.15 1.36 -2.80
N GLY A 14 -10.75 1.77 -1.59
CA GLY A 14 -11.10 3.07 -1.02
C GLY A 14 -10.73 4.25 -1.94
N ALA A 15 -9.50 4.27 -2.48
CA ALA A 15 -9.05 5.34 -3.36
C ALA A 15 -9.82 5.37 -4.68
N GLY A 16 -9.99 4.22 -5.33
CA GLY A 16 -10.70 4.12 -6.60
C GLY A 16 -12.18 4.48 -6.48
N LEU A 17 -12.88 4.01 -5.44
CA LEU A 17 -14.28 4.40 -5.21
C LEU A 17 -14.41 5.88 -4.85
N MET A 18 -13.48 6.45 -4.08
CA MET A 18 -13.48 7.88 -3.80
C MET A 18 -13.25 8.70 -5.08
N ALA A 19 -12.28 8.31 -5.90
CA ALA A 19 -11.99 8.96 -7.18
C ALA A 19 -13.17 8.86 -8.16
N ALA A 20 -13.78 7.68 -8.30
CA ALA A 20 -14.94 7.49 -9.17
C ALA A 20 -16.13 8.33 -8.72
N LEU A 21 -16.41 8.39 -7.41
CA LEU A 21 -17.49 9.21 -6.86
C LEU A 21 -17.29 10.70 -7.17
N TYR A 22 -16.07 11.20 -6.96
CA TYR A 22 -15.76 12.62 -7.18
C TYR A 22 -15.64 12.97 -8.66
N ALA A 23 -15.20 12.05 -9.51
CA ALA A 23 -15.26 12.21 -10.95
C ALA A 23 -16.73 12.28 -11.43
N ALA A 24 -17.61 11.40 -10.93
CA ALA A 24 -19.02 11.37 -11.30
C ALA A 24 -19.75 12.66 -10.90
N LYS A 25 -19.42 13.25 -9.74
CA LYS A 25 -19.90 14.59 -9.33
C LYS A 25 -19.48 15.70 -10.29
N GLY A 26 -18.46 15.48 -11.12
CA GLY A 26 -18.01 16.38 -12.17
C GLY A 26 -18.86 16.34 -13.45
N ASN A 27 -19.98 15.63 -13.47
CA ASN A 27 -20.88 15.49 -14.65
C ASN A 27 -20.15 14.98 -15.90
N VAL A 28 -19.29 13.98 -15.73
CA VAL A 28 -18.60 13.26 -16.81
C VAL A 28 -18.98 11.77 -16.76
N SER A 29 -18.85 11.06 -17.88
CA SER A 29 -19.08 9.62 -17.88
C SER A 29 -17.94 8.87 -17.19
N VAL A 30 -18.27 8.05 -16.18
CA VAL A 30 -17.28 7.33 -15.35
C VAL A 30 -17.51 5.83 -15.39
N ALA A 31 -16.45 5.07 -15.69
CA ALA A 31 -16.41 3.63 -15.48
C ALA A 31 -15.33 3.24 -14.47
N CYS A 32 -15.71 2.41 -13.50
CA CYS A 32 -14.82 1.79 -12.53
C CYS A 32 -14.57 0.33 -12.93
N ILE A 33 -13.33 0.01 -13.25
CA ILE A 33 -12.88 -1.30 -13.72
C ILE A 33 -12.13 -1.98 -12.58
N SER A 34 -12.50 -3.19 -12.21
CA SER A 34 -11.85 -3.91 -11.11
C SER A 34 -11.75 -5.40 -11.40
N LYS A 35 -10.59 -5.99 -11.05
CA LYS A 35 -10.40 -7.44 -11.10
C LYS A 35 -11.20 -8.19 -10.03
N LEU A 36 -11.80 -7.47 -9.08
CA LEU A 36 -12.64 -8.01 -8.02
C LEU A 36 -14.01 -7.33 -8.03
N TYR A 37 -14.96 -7.94 -7.32
CA TYR A 37 -16.11 -7.18 -6.85
C TYR A 37 -15.65 -6.11 -5.83
N PRO A 38 -16.12 -4.84 -5.90
CA PRO A 38 -15.57 -3.72 -5.13
C PRO A 38 -15.39 -3.98 -3.63
N THR A 39 -16.38 -4.60 -2.99
CA THR A 39 -16.34 -4.83 -1.53
C THR A 39 -15.40 -5.96 -1.09
N ARG A 40 -14.71 -6.60 -2.04
CA ARG A 40 -13.64 -7.59 -1.79
C ARG A 40 -12.24 -6.97 -1.82
N SER A 41 -12.13 -5.69 -2.16
CA SER A 41 -10.85 -4.97 -2.15
C SER A 41 -10.19 -4.99 -0.77
N HIS A 42 -8.84 -4.97 -0.75
CA HIS A 42 -8.07 -5.08 0.49
C HIS A 42 -8.33 -3.95 1.50
N THR A 43 -8.82 -2.78 1.06
CA THR A 43 -9.32 -1.72 1.95
C THR A 43 -10.29 -2.25 3.01
N GLY A 44 -11.11 -3.25 2.68
CA GLY A 44 -12.07 -3.85 3.60
C GLY A 44 -11.43 -4.56 4.80
N ALA A 45 -10.16 -4.94 4.71
CA ALA A 45 -9.40 -5.58 5.78
C ALA A 45 -8.70 -4.57 6.72
N ALA A 46 -8.79 -3.26 6.45
CA ALA A 46 -8.18 -2.26 7.32
C ALA A 46 -8.99 -2.08 8.61
N GLN A 47 -8.32 -2.23 9.76
CA GLN A 47 -8.98 -2.28 11.07
C GLN A 47 -8.87 -0.97 11.86
N GLY A 48 -7.64 -0.49 12.04
CA GLY A 48 -7.24 0.45 13.11
C GLY A 48 -7.90 1.82 13.13
N GLY A 49 -8.27 2.39 11.98
CA GLY A 49 -8.91 3.71 11.92
C GLY A 49 -8.31 4.64 10.86
N ILE A 50 -8.86 5.85 10.78
CA ILE A 50 -8.46 6.93 9.89
C ILE A 50 -8.04 8.15 10.73
N GLY A 51 -6.80 8.60 10.57
CA GLY A 51 -6.25 9.69 11.38
C GLY A 51 -6.76 11.03 10.90
N ALA A 52 -7.42 11.80 11.76
CA ALA A 52 -7.83 13.19 11.48
C ALA A 52 -7.85 14.00 12.78
N ALA A 53 -7.29 15.21 12.74
CA ALA A 53 -7.24 16.11 13.90
C ALA A 53 -8.60 16.80 14.16
N LEU A 54 -9.62 16.01 14.52
CA LEU A 54 -10.98 16.51 14.77
C LEU A 54 -11.14 17.23 16.11
N GLY A 55 -10.27 16.93 17.08
CA GLY A 55 -10.35 17.51 18.43
C GLY A 55 -11.57 17.06 19.25
N ASN A 56 -12.16 15.88 18.95
CA ASN A 56 -13.41 15.45 19.58
C ASN A 56 -13.23 14.85 20.98
N VAL A 57 -12.04 14.31 21.29
CA VAL A 57 -11.72 13.68 22.58
C VAL A 57 -10.83 14.59 23.44
N GLN A 58 -9.82 15.20 22.82
CA GLN A 58 -8.95 16.21 23.41
C GLN A 58 -8.55 17.21 22.33
N GLU A 59 -7.99 18.35 22.72
CA GLU A 59 -7.46 19.35 21.78
C GLU A 59 -6.46 18.70 20.81
N ASP A 60 -6.60 19.03 19.53
CA ASP A 60 -5.75 18.55 18.45
C ASP A 60 -5.69 19.57 17.32
N HIS A 61 -4.61 19.57 16.55
CA HIS A 61 -4.33 20.53 15.49
C HIS A 61 -3.72 19.82 14.27
N TRP A 62 -4.10 20.25 13.06
CA TRP A 62 -3.60 19.65 11.83
C TRP A 62 -2.08 19.80 11.69
N GLU A 63 -1.49 20.87 12.24
CA GLU A 63 -0.04 21.09 12.27
C GLU A 63 0.70 20.01 13.05
N TRP A 64 0.08 19.46 14.10
CA TRP A 64 0.64 18.34 14.85
C TRP A 64 0.58 17.06 14.05
N HIS A 65 -0.52 16.83 13.32
CA HIS A 65 -0.64 15.68 12.42
C HIS A 65 0.32 15.76 11.22
N MET A 66 0.52 16.95 10.65
CA MET A 66 1.53 17.21 9.63
C MET A 66 2.93 16.90 10.16
N PHE A 67 3.28 17.41 11.35
CA PHE A 67 4.57 17.14 11.99
C PHE A 67 4.81 15.64 12.22
N ASP A 68 3.82 14.95 12.80
CA ASP A 68 3.92 13.51 13.05
C ASP A 68 4.13 12.75 11.75
N THR A 69 3.44 13.15 10.67
CA THR A 69 3.56 12.52 9.36
C THR A 69 4.97 12.70 8.79
N VAL A 70 5.52 13.93 8.82
CA VAL A 70 6.89 14.22 8.34
C VAL A 70 7.95 13.50 9.18
N LYS A 71 7.84 13.55 10.51
CA LYS A 71 8.75 12.81 11.42
C LYS A 71 8.59 11.29 11.23
N GLY A 72 7.37 10.84 10.99
CA GLY A 72 6.99 9.44 10.79
C GLY A 72 7.65 8.85 9.56
N GLY A 73 7.59 9.56 8.43
CA GLY A 73 8.25 9.24 7.15
C GLY A 73 9.75 9.51 7.12
N ASP A 74 10.35 9.81 8.28
CA ASP A 74 11.79 10.04 8.46
C ASP A 74 12.35 11.11 7.52
N TYR A 75 11.57 12.20 7.38
CA TYR A 75 11.87 13.37 6.55
C TYR A 75 11.98 13.13 5.05
N LEU A 76 11.68 11.91 4.59
CA LEU A 76 11.47 11.61 3.17
C LEU A 76 10.01 11.87 2.75
N THR A 77 9.17 12.39 3.65
CA THR A 77 7.82 12.83 3.28
C THR A 77 7.91 14.19 2.57
N ASP A 78 7.25 14.30 1.42
CA ASP A 78 7.00 15.58 0.75
C ASP A 78 6.08 16.44 1.65
N GLN A 79 6.60 17.56 2.16
CA GLN A 79 5.94 18.32 3.23
C GLN A 79 4.73 19.11 2.74
N ASP A 80 4.70 19.49 1.47
CA ASP A 80 3.52 20.04 0.82
C ASP A 80 2.39 18.99 0.73
N ALA A 81 2.72 17.74 0.43
CA ALA A 81 1.78 16.62 0.48
C ALA A 81 1.27 16.36 1.91
N ALA A 82 2.16 16.39 2.92
CA ALA A 82 1.77 16.24 4.33
C ALA A 82 0.84 17.37 4.80
N GLU A 83 1.08 18.60 4.34
CA GLU A 83 0.24 19.74 4.68
C GLU A 83 -1.15 19.63 4.05
N VAL A 84 -1.22 19.32 2.74
CA VAL A 84 -2.50 19.08 2.05
C VAL A 84 -3.27 17.97 2.73
N PHE A 85 -2.59 16.85 3.01
CA PHE A 85 -3.20 15.72 3.69
C PHE A 85 -3.77 16.09 5.06
N ALA A 86 -2.97 16.71 5.94
CA ALA A 86 -3.38 17.01 7.31
C ALA A 86 -4.55 18.00 7.39
N LYS A 87 -4.70 18.88 6.39
CA LYS A 87 -5.83 19.80 6.26
C LYS A 87 -7.05 19.11 5.66
N ASP A 88 -6.91 18.52 4.47
CA ASP A 88 -8.03 17.98 3.69
C ASP A 88 -8.67 16.76 4.37
N ILE A 89 -7.93 16.02 5.20
CA ILE A 89 -8.44 14.82 5.88
C ILE A 89 -9.55 15.13 6.88
N ILE A 90 -9.57 16.33 7.48
CA ILE A 90 -10.59 16.73 8.45
C ILE A 90 -11.95 16.78 7.75
N ASP A 91 -12.03 17.50 6.64
CA ASP A 91 -13.26 17.61 5.84
C ASP A 91 -13.66 16.25 5.26
N ALA A 92 -12.69 15.47 4.77
CA ALA A 92 -12.96 14.14 4.20
C ALA A 92 -13.58 13.18 5.22
N VAL A 93 -13.16 13.23 6.50
CA VAL A 93 -13.77 12.39 7.55
C VAL A 93 -15.20 12.81 7.87
N TYR A 94 -15.49 14.11 7.93
CA TYR A 94 -16.88 14.58 8.08
C TYR A 94 -17.75 14.23 6.87
N GLU A 95 -17.20 14.33 5.66
CA GLU A 95 -17.90 13.91 4.45
C GLU A 95 -18.26 12.41 4.50
N LEU A 96 -17.34 11.54 4.93
CA LEU A 96 -17.64 10.11 5.10
C LEU A 96 -18.77 9.87 6.11
N GLU A 97 -18.77 10.62 7.22
CA GLU A 97 -19.84 10.55 8.22
C GLU A 97 -21.19 10.97 7.63
N HIS A 98 -21.24 12.09 6.90
CA HIS A 98 -22.43 12.55 6.19
C HIS A 98 -22.88 11.61 5.06
N MET A 99 -21.96 10.83 4.48
CA MET A 99 -22.27 9.75 3.53
C MET A 99 -22.87 8.51 4.20
N GLY A 100 -22.88 8.45 5.54
CA GLY A 100 -23.48 7.37 6.32
C GLY A 100 -22.47 6.42 6.95
N LEU A 101 -21.17 6.73 6.97
CA LEU A 101 -20.19 5.87 7.63
C LEU A 101 -20.45 5.81 9.14
N PRO A 102 -20.71 4.62 9.72
CA PRO A 102 -21.08 4.48 11.12
C PRO A 102 -19.85 4.49 12.05
N PHE A 103 -19.22 5.67 12.21
CA PHE A 103 -18.17 5.83 13.21
C PHE A 103 -18.69 5.54 14.62
N SER A 104 -17.82 4.95 15.45
CA SER A 104 -18.03 4.86 16.90
C SER A 104 -18.22 6.27 17.48
N ARG A 105 -18.98 6.40 18.58
CA ARG A 105 -19.37 7.69 19.14
C ARG A 105 -18.84 7.93 20.55
N THR A 106 -18.54 9.19 20.86
CA THR A 106 -18.34 9.65 22.24
C THR A 106 -19.70 9.72 22.96
N PRO A 107 -19.73 9.88 24.30
CA PRO A 107 -20.99 10.09 25.04
C PRO A 107 -21.81 11.29 24.52
N GLU A 108 -21.15 12.31 23.97
CA GLU A 108 -21.76 13.51 23.40
C GLU A 108 -22.23 13.32 21.95
N GLY A 109 -22.08 12.14 21.37
CA GLY A 109 -22.52 11.82 20.00
C GLY A 109 -21.54 12.23 18.89
N LYS A 110 -20.33 12.70 19.24
CA LYS A 110 -19.27 13.03 18.27
C LYS A 110 -18.55 11.78 17.77
N ILE A 111 -17.77 11.89 16.69
CA ILE A 111 -16.91 10.80 16.21
C ILE A 111 -15.86 10.49 17.27
N ALA A 112 -15.82 9.24 17.75
CA ALA A 112 -14.83 8.78 18.71
C ALA A 112 -13.44 8.64 18.08
N GLN A 113 -12.42 8.99 18.86
CA GLN A 113 -11.01 8.86 18.47
C GLN A 113 -10.25 8.01 19.50
N ARG A 114 -9.19 7.33 19.06
CA ARG A 114 -8.29 6.54 19.93
C ARG A 114 -6.81 6.79 19.62
N LYS A 115 -5.94 6.38 20.55
CA LYS A 115 -4.48 6.44 20.37
C LYS A 115 -4.03 5.46 19.28
N PHE A 116 -2.98 5.82 18.58
CA PHE A 116 -2.30 4.98 17.60
C PHE A 116 -0.81 5.33 17.57
N GLY A 117 0.04 4.44 17.04
CA GLY A 117 1.49 4.62 17.07
C GLY A 117 1.94 5.86 16.30
N GLY A 118 2.83 6.63 16.91
CA GLY A 118 3.44 7.82 16.28
C GLY A 118 2.57 9.09 16.24
N HIS A 119 1.36 9.09 16.79
CA HIS A 119 0.52 10.29 16.88
C HIS A 119 0.79 11.05 18.18
N THR A 120 1.16 12.33 18.06
CA THR A 120 1.50 13.19 19.18
C THR A 120 0.86 14.58 19.10
N ARG A 121 0.78 15.25 20.25
CA ARG A 121 0.46 16.67 20.40
C ARG A 121 1.73 17.49 20.66
N ASP A 122 1.62 18.80 20.46
CA ASP A 122 2.69 19.78 20.69
C ASP A 122 4.02 19.44 20.00
N PHE A 123 3.96 18.91 18.78
CA PHE A 123 5.14 18.55 17.97
C PHE A 123 6.04 17.48 18.64
N GLY A 124 5.45 16.35 19.06
CA GLY A 124 6.22 15.21 19.57
C GLY A 124 6.22 15.02 21.08
N LYS A 125 5.51 15.85 21.86
CA LYS A 125 5.67 15.85 23.33
C LYS A 125 4.87 14.78 24.06
N ALA A 126 3.66 14.47 23.60
CA ALA A 126 2.79 13.50 24.27
C ALA A 126 1.84 12.84 23.26
N ALA A 127 1.36 11.63 23.55
CA ALA A 127 0.39 10.94 22.71
C ALA A 127 -0.96 11.69 22.62
N VAL A 128 -1.67 11.50 21.52
CA VAL A 128 -3.01 12.08 21.25
C VAL A 128 -3.94 11.07 20.58
N GLU A 129 -5.23 11.11 20.94
CA GLU A 129 -6.28 10.37 20.24
C GLU A 129 -6.67 11.04 18.92
N ARG A 130 -6.08 10.59 17.81
CA ARG A 130 -6.39 11.11 16.46
C ARG A 130 -7.10 10.10 15.54
N SER A 131 -7.06 8.81 15.88
CA SER A 131 -7.59 7.75 15.02
C SER A 131 -9.11 7.65 15.16
N CYS A 132 -9.85 8.14 14.15
CA CYS A 132 -11.30 7.93 14.03
C CYS A 132 -11.59 6.49 13.63
N TYR A 133 -12.56 5.83 14.26
CA TYR A 133 -12.75 4.39 14.07
C TYR A 133 -14.21 3.95 14.07
N ALA A 134 -14.49 2.84 13.38
CA ALA A 134 -15.74 2.10 13.46
C ALA A 134 -15.41 0.71 14.03
N LYS A 135 -15.42 0.60 15.38
CA LYS A 135 -14.81 -0.51 16.12
C LYS A 135 -13.41 -0.85 15.57
N ASP A 136 -13.14 -2.10 15.22
CA ASP A 136 -11.94 -2.58 14.54
C ASP A 136 -12.20 -2.92 13.06
N ARG A 137 -13.22 -2.30 12.43
CA ARG A 137 -13.68 -2.57 11.04
C ARG A 137 -13.75 -1.32 10.17
N THR A 138 -12.89 -0.34 10.44
CA THR A 138 -13.01 1.00 9.81
C THR A 138 -12.93 0.95 8.28
N GLY A 139 -11.98 0.19 7.73
CA GLY A 139 -11.83 0.02 6.28
C GLY A 139 -13.00 -0.69 5.63
N HIS A 140 -13.56 -1.71 6.30
CA HIS A 140 -14.79 -2.37 5.85
C HIS A 140 -15.95 -1.37 5.72
N MET A 141 -16.14 -0.50 6.73
CA MET A 141 -17.19 0.52 6.71
C MET A 141 -16.97 1.59 5.65
N ILE A 142 -15.72 2.07 5.45
CA ILE A 142 -15.38 3.00 4.36
C ILE A 142 -15.74 2.38 3.02
N LEU A 143 -15.33 1.13 2.77
CA LEU A 143 -15.52 0.46 1.49
C LEU A 143 -17.01 0.28 1.16
N GLN A 144 -17.82 -0.14 2.13
CA GLN A 144 -19.27 -0.27 1.97
C GLN A 144 -19.93 1.08 1.70
N THR A 145 -19.58 2.11 2.47
CA THR A 145 -20.14 3.47 2.32
C THR A 145 -19.83 4.03 0.94
N LEU A 146 -18.57 4.00 0.51
CA LEU A 146 -18.17 4.53 -0.80
C LEU A 146 -18.78 3.74 -1.96
N TYR A 147 -18.93 2.43 -1.83
CA TYR A 147 -19.61 1.62 -2.85
C TYR A 147 -21.08 2.04 -3.01
N GLN A 148 -21.82 2.18 -1.91
CA GLN A 148 -23.20 2.65 -1.93
C GLN A 148 -23.34 4.06 -2.53
N GLN A 149 -22.42 4.98 -2.21
CA GLN A 149 -22.42 6.32 -2.78
C GLN A 149 -22.13 6.32 -4.28
N ASN A 150 -21.26 5.43 -4.78
CA ASN A 150 -21.04 5.28 -6.22
C ASN A 150 -22.27 4.71 -6.95
N VAL A 151 -22.97 3.75 -6.35
CA VAL A 151 -24.25 3.25 -6.89
C VAL A 151 -25.26 4.40 -6.99
N LYS A 152 -25.37 5.23 -5.95
CA LYS A 152 -26.21 6.44 -5.95
C LYS A 152 -25.80 7.46 -7.02
N ALA A 153 -24.50 7.60 -7.28
CA ALA A 153 -23.95 8.54 -8.25
C ALA A 153 -24.04 8.06 -9.71
N GLY A 154 -24.40 6.79 -9.95
CA GLY A 154 -24.52 6.23 -11.30
C GLY A 154 -23.18 5.82 -11.94
N THR A 155 -22.14 5.58 -11.15
CA THR A 155 -20.86 5.04 -11.64
C THR A 155 -21.09 3.68 -12.31
N THR A 156 -20.56 3.49 -13.53
CA THR A 156 -20.64 2.20 -14.23
C THR A 156 -19.54 1.26 -13.75
N PHE A 157 -19.89 0.04 -13.35
CA PHE A 157 -18.91 -0.94 -12.84
C PHE A 157 -18.64 -2.06 -13.83
N PHE A 158 -17.36 -2.28 -14.11
CA PHE A 158 -16.83 -3.45 -14.82
C PHE A 158 -16.12 -4.34 -13.80
N ASN A 159 -16.90 -5.20 -13.13
CA ASN A 159 -16.39 -6.13 -12.13
C ASN A 159 -15.77 -7.35 -12.80
N GLU A 160 -14.72 -7.90 -12.19
CA GLU A 160 -13.99 -9.06 -12.71
C GLU A 160 -13.36 -8.81 -14.11
N PHE A 161 -12.87 -7.58 -14.31
CA PHE A 161 -12.03 -7.18 -15.43
C PHE A 161 -10.60 -6.93 -14.94
N HIS A 162 -9.66 -7.69 -15.50
CA HIS A 162 -8.24 -7.56 -15.17
C HIS A 162 -7.57 -6.65 -16.20
N VAL A 163 -7.10 -5.47 -15.78
CA VAL A 163 -6.38 -4.56 -16.68
C VAL A 163 -4.99 -5.11 -16.98
N THR A 164 -4.66 -5.21 -18.27
CA THR A 164 -3.44 -5.88 -18.75
C THR A 164 -2.46 -4.91 -19.38
N ASP A 165 -2.93 -3.75 -19.85
CA ASP A 165 -2.06 -2.73 -20.45
C ASP A 165 -2.66 -1.32 -20.37
N LEU A 166 -1.78 -0.31 -20.42
CA LEU A 166 -2.11 1.11 -20.58
C LEU A 166 -1.73 1.57 -21.97
N ILE A 167 -2.61 2.33 -22.62
CA ILE A 167 -2.37 2.86 -23.96
C ILE A 167 -1.77 4.26 -23.80
N ILE A 168 -0.44 4.35 -23.85
CA ILE A 168 0.30 5.61 -23.71
C ILE A 168 1.03 5.89 -25.02
N GLU A 169 0.70 7.02 -25.64
CA GLU A 169 1.26 7.44 -26.92
C GLU A 169 1.58 8.93 -26.86
N GLU A 170 2.79 9.29 -27.25
CA GLU A 170 3.26 10.69 -27.29
C GLU A 170 3.11 11.41 -25.93
N GLY A 171 3.35 10.71 -24.82
CA GLY A 171 3.25 11.26 -23.46
C GLY A 171 1.82 11.42 -22.94
N ARG A 172 0.81 10.90 -23.64
CA ARG A 172 -0.60 10.96 -23.22
C ARG A 172 -1.20 9.57 -23.06
N CYS A 173 -1.90 9.34 -21.95
CA CYS A 173 -2.72 8.15 -21.79
C CYS A 173 -4.05 8.30 -22.54
N ARG A 174 -4.35 7.31 -23.40
CA ARG A 174 -5.52 7.28 -24.28
C ARG A 174 -6.56 6.25 -23.84
N GLY A 175 -6.25 5.47 -22.81
CA GLY A 175 -7.11 4.37 -22.37
C GLY A 175 -6.32 3.18 -21.86
N LEU A 176 -6.96 2.01 -21.88
CA LEU A 176 -6.39 0.77 -21.38
C LEU A 176 -7.00 -0.45 -22.07
N VAL A 177 -6.34 -1.59 -21.87
CA VAL A 177 -6.81 -2.91 -22.29
C VAL A 177 -7.11 -3.75 -21.06
N ALA A 178 -8.21 -4.49 -21.08
CA ALA A 178 -8.58 -5.38 -19.99
C ALA A 178 -9.11 -6.72 -20.49
N TYR A 179 -8.86 -7.75 -19.69
CA TYR A 179 -9.34 -9.10 -19.89
C TYR A 179 -10.57 -9.36 -19.00
N HIS A 180 -11.70 -9.74 -19.62
CA HIS A 180 -12.91 -10.08 -18.88
C HIS A 180 -12.85 -11.52 -18.38
N LEU A 181 -12.79 -11.72 -17.07
CA LEU A 181 -12.59 -13.04 -16.48
C LEU A 181 -13.71 -14.03 -16.87
N ALA A 182 -14.97 -13.57 -16.91
CA ALA A 182 -16.11 -14.46 -17.15
C ALA A 182 -16.19 -14.99 -18.59
N THR A 183 -15.80 -14.20 -19.59
CA THR A 183 -15.91 -14.58 -21.01
C THR A 183 -14.58 -14.95 -21.64
N GLY A 184 -13.47 -14.46 -21.09
CA GLY A 184 -12.14 -14.56 -21.67
C GLY A 184 -11.89 -13.63 -22.85
N GLU A 185 -12.71 -12.58 -23.00
CA GLU A 185 -12.59 -11.60 -24.06
C GLU A 185 -11.69 -10.44 -23.68
N ILE A 186 -11.01 -9.88 -24.68
CA ILE A 186 -10.20 -8.67 -24.54
C ILE A 186 -11.05 -7.45 -24.90
N HIS A 187 -10.99 -6.45 -24.03
CA HIS A 187 -11.74 -5.21 -24.11
C HIS A 187 -10.78 -4.03 -24.15
N THR A 188 -11.00 -3.12 -25.08
CA THR A 188 -10.26 -1.86 -25.20
C THR A 188 -11.16 -0.75 -24.68
N PHE A 189 -10.68 0.01 -23.71
CA PHE A 189 -11.40 1.13 -23.11
C PHE A 189 -10.72 2.44 -23.49
N HIS A 190 -11.41 3.27 -24.27
CA HIS A 190 -10.96 4.59 -24.69
C HIS A 190 -11.39 5.64 -23.66
N ALA A 191 -10.44 6.46 -23.20
CA ALA A 191 -10.74 7.53 -22.26
C ALA A 191 -9.99 8.82 -22.51
N LYS A 192 -10.54 9.91 -21.98
CA LYS A 192 -9.80 11.18 -21.87
C LYS A 192 -8.84 11.13 -20.69
N ALA A 193 -9.32 10.65 -19.54
CA ALA A 193 -8.52 10.47 -18.34
C ALA A 193 -8.61 9.05 -17.77
N VAL A 194 -7.51 8.55 -17.22
CA VAL A 194 -7.42 7.26 -16.53
C VAL A 194 -6.84 7.47 -15.13
N ILE A 195 -7.52 6.97 -14.11
CA ILE A 195 -7.07 7.00 -12.71
C ILE A 195 -6.72 5.58 -12.28
N LEU A 196 -5.47 5.35 -11.90
CA LEU A 196 -4.99 4.09 -11.38
C LEU A 196 -5.22 4.06 -9.86
N ALA A 197 -5.91 3.05 -9.34
CA ALA A 197 -6.08 2.81 -7.88
C ALA A 197 -6.14 1.32 -7.47
N ALA A 198 -5.20 0.48 -7.93
CA ALA A 198 -5.22 -0.99 -7.73
C ALA A 198 -4.55 -1.52 -6.44
N GLY A 199 -3.87 -0.67 -5.66
CA GLY A 199 -3.25 -1.04 -4.38
C GLY A 199 -1.82 -1.60 -4.50
N GLY A 200 -1.25 -2.03 -3.36
CA GLY A 200 0.15 -2.43 -3.26
C GLY A 200 0.53 -3.77 -3.92
N TYR A 201 1.78 -4.18 -3.67
CA TYR A 201 2.42 -5.37 -4.28
C TYR A 201 2.93 -6.38 -3.24
N GLY A 202 2.32 -6.43 -2.05
CA GLY A 202 2.84 -7.21 -0.92
C GLY A 202 2.91 -8.71 -1.10
N ARG A 203 2.34 -9.26 -2.18
CA ARG A 203 2.42 -10.69 -2.50
C ARG A 203 3.77 -11.15 -3.01
N ILE A 204 4.74 -10.24 -3.21
CA ILE A 204 6.15 -10.60 -3.40
C ILE A 204 6.80 -11.19 -2.14
N PHE A 205 6.17 -11.07 -0.96
CA PHE A 205 6.68 -11.60 0.30
C PHE A 205 5.91 -12.84 0.74
N LYS A 206 6.63 -13.82 1.31
CA LYS A 206 6.02 -15.06 1.85
C LYS A 206 5.02 -14.79 2.97
N ILE A 207 5.41 -14.00 3.97
CA ILE A 207 4.56 -13.62 5.11
C ILE A 207 4.09 -12.19 4.90
N THR A 208 2.83 -12.05 4.54
CA THR A 208 2.22 -10.78 4.22
C THR A 208 0.78 -10.72 4.72
N SER A 209 0.37 -9.54 5.18
CA SER A 209 -1.02 -9.27 5.57
C SER A 209 -1.90 -8.91 4.37
N ASN A 210 -1.28 -8.69 3.22
CA ASN A 210 -1.93 -8.30 1.98
C ASN A 210 -2.86 -9.41 1.47
N ALA A 211 -3.98 -9.06 0.84
CA ALA A 211 -4.83 -10.02 0.15
C ALA A 211 -4.06 -10.74 -0.99
N LEU A 212 -4.55 -11.91 -1.44
CA LEU A 212 -3.93 -12.66 -2.55
C LEU A 212 -3.82 -11.84 -3.84
N THR A 213 -4.65 -10.81 -3.96
CA THR A 213 -4.85 -9.98 -5.15
C THR A 213 -3.93 -8.75 -5.21
N LEU A 214 -3.06 -8.52 -4.23
CA LEU A 214 -2.14 -7.37 -4.19
C LEU A 214 -0.78 -7.74 -4.80
N THR A 215 -0.79 -7.77 -6.12
CA THR A 215 0.25 -8.33 -7.00
C THR A 215 1.01 -7.27 -7.81
N GLY A 216 0.70 -5.98 -7.61
CA GLY A 216 1.43 -4.86 -8.21
C GLY A 216 1.14 -4.60 -9.69
N ASP A 217 -0.03 -5.00 -10.17
CA ASP A 217 -0.39 -5.05 -11.60
C ASP A 217 -0.14 -3.71 -12.33
N LEU A 218 -0.73 -2.62 -11.84
CA LEU A 218 -0.63 -1.32 -12.51
C LEU A 218 0.74 -0.66 -12.32
N MET A 219 1.45 -0.95 -11.22
CA MET A 219 2.84 -0.52 -11.06
C MET A 219 3.74 -1.22 -12.08
N SER A 220 3.55 -2.52 -12.29
CA SER A 220 4.28 -3.26 -13.33
C SER A 220 3.92 -2.76 -14.73
N ILE A 221 2.64 -2.53 -15.04
CA ILE A 221 2.23 -2.01 -16.35
C ILE A 221 2.83 -0.62 -16.60
N TYR A 222 2.82 0.27 -15.59
CA TYR A 222 3.47 1.57 -15.66
C TYR A 222 4.98 1.44 -15.93
N TYR A 223 5.65 0.59 -15.15
CA TYR A 223 7.08 0.30 -15.26
C TYR A 223 7.49 -0.27 -16.62
N ARG A 224 6.65 -1.12 -17.21
CA ARG A 224 6.87 -1.71 -18.54
C ARG A 224 6.80 -0.70 -19.68
N LYS A 225 6.15 0.46 -19.48
CA LYS A 225 6.19 1.58 -20.44
C LYS A 225 7.45 2.45 -20.32
N GLY A 226 8.44 2.01 -19.53
CA GLY A 226 9.69 2.73 -19.29
C GLY A 226 9.54 3.89 -18.30
N LEU A 227 8.41 3.94 -17.59
CA LEU A 227 8.12 4.99 -16.62
C LEU A 227 8.61 4.59 -15.21
N PRO A 228 8.92 5.56 -14.34
CA PRO A 228 9.56 5.27 -13.06
C PRO A 228 8.58 4.73 -12.02
N LEU A 229 9.10 3.87 -11.14
CA LEU A 229 8.52 3.65 -9.81
C LEU A 229 9.39 4.36 -8.77
N GLU A 230 8.75 5.08 -7.86
CA GLU A 230 9.38 5.88 -6.82
C GLU A 230 9.46 5.09 -5.51
N ASP A 231 10.60 5.17 -4.80
CA ASP A 231 10.76 4.74 -3.40
C ASP A 231 10.42 3.26 -3.11
N MET A 232 10.59 2.39 -4.10
CA MET A 232 10.23 0.97 -4.05
C MET A 232 10.96 0.18 -2.94
N GLU A 233 12.11 0.65 -2.46
CA GLU A 233 12.86 0.05 -1.36
C GLU A 233 12.16 0.18 0.00
N PHE A 234 11.26 1.14 0.14
CA PHE A 234 10.53 1.38 1.38
C PHE A 234 9.26 0.54 1.41
N TYR A 235 9.36 -0.61 2.08
CA TYR A 235 8.25 -1.51 2.31
C TYR A 235 8.05 -1.72 3.81
N GLN A 236 6.86 -1.41 4.33
CA GLN A 236 6.58 -1.48 5.75
C GLN A 236 6.21 -2.90 6.18
N PHE A 237 6.84 -3.34 7.27
CA PHE A 237 6.47 -4.54 7.99
C PHE A 237 5.66 -4.15 9.23
N HIS A 238 4.42 -4.63 9.31
CA HIS A 238 3.59 -4.47 10.50
C HIS A 238 4.11 -5.35 11.62
N PRO A 239 4.24 -4.85 12.87
CA PRO A 239 4.83 -5.63 13.96
C PRO A 239 4.04 -6.87 14.34
N THR A 240 2.70 -6.81 14.24
CA THR A 240 1.78 -7.81 14.76
C THR A 240 0.94 -8.44 13.64
N GLY A 241 1.51 -9.39 12.91
CA GLY A 241 0.73 -10.36 12.13
C GLY A 241 0.66 -11.69 12.89
N LEU A 242 -0.46 -12.41 12.82
CA LEU A 242 -0.57 -13.75 13.42
C LEU A 242 0.57 -14.63 12.89
N ALA A 243 1.30 -15.27 13.80
CA ALA A 243 2.49 -16.05 13.44
C ALA A 243 2.20 -17.05 12.31
N LYS A 244 3.13 -17.15 11.35
CA LYS A 244 3.07 -17.96 10.11
C LYS A 244 2.02 -17.55 9.09
N LEU A 245 0.85 -17.09 9.52
CA LEU A 245 -0.27 -16.73 8.63
C LEU A 245 -0.13 -15.31 8.09
N GLY A 246 0.46 -14.39 8.83
CA GLY A 246 0.60 -12.98 8.47
C GLY A 246 -0.72 -12.19 8.54
N ILE A 247 -1.82 -12.80 9.01
CA ILE A 247 -3.10 -12.08 9.17
C ILE A 247 -2.90 -10.92 10.14
N LEU A 248 -3.31 -9.72 9.73
CA LEU A 248 -3.13 -8.51 10.52
C LEU A 248 -3.83 -8.62 11.88
N VAL A 249 -3.08 -8.29 12.93
CA VAL A 249 -3.62 -7.93 14.24
C VAL A 249 -3.42 -6.44 14.42
N THR A 250 -4.51 -5.66 14.48
CA THR A 250 -4.45 -4.19 14.51
C THR A 250 -3.47 -3.65 15.55
N GLU A 251 -2.73 -2.61 15.18
CA GLU A 251 -1.93 -1.83 16.12
C GLU A 251 -2.77 -1.20 17.24
N GLY A 252 -4.09 -1.06 17.04
CA GLY A 252 -5.02 -0.67 18.09
C GLY A 252 -4.97 -1.59 19.33
N ILE A 253 -4.55 -2.86 19.22
CA ILE A 253 -4.35 -3.71 20.41
C ILE A 253 -3.33 -3.11 21.38
N ARG A 254 -2.25 -2.51 20.85
CA ARG A 254 -1.20 -1.84 21.65
C ARG A 254 -1.72 -0.50 22.16
N GLY A 255 -2.55 0.18 21.36
CA GLY A 255 -3.27 1.39 21.76
C GLY A 255 -4.22 1.21 22.95
N GLU A 256 -4.85 0.04 23.05
CA GLU A 256 -5.73 -0.35 24.17
C GLU A 256 -4.95 -0.99 25.34
N GLY A 257 -3.62 -1.09 25.26
CA GLY A 257 -2.75 -1.53 26.37
C GLY A 257 -2.03 -2.87 26.17
N GLY A 258 -2.18 -3.53 25.02
CA GLY A 258 -1.50 -4.79 24.74
C GLY A 258 0.02 -4.72 24.80
N ILE A 259 0.64 -5.74 25.39
CA ILE A 259 2.08 -5.78 25.72
C ILE A 259 2.80 -6.84 24.89
N LEU A 260 3.93 -6.50 24.27
CA LEU A 260 4.77 -7.46 23.57
C LEU A 260 5.70 -8.21 24.54
N ARG A 261 5.71 -9.54 24.47
CA ARG A 261 6.50 -10.42 25.35
C ARG A 261 7.34 -11.42 24.57
N ASN A 262 8.60 -11.60 24.98
CA ASN A 262 9.47 -12.66 24.47
C ASN A 262 9.23 -13.99 25.24
N ASP A 263 10.05 -15.01 24.99
CA ASP A 263 9.90 -16.33 25.62
C ASP A 263 10.12 -16.38 27.12
N SER A 264 10.92 -15.46 27.66
CA SER A 264 11.11 -15.29 29.11
C SER A 264 9.94 -14.57 29.77
N GLY A 265 8.97 -14.06 29.00
CA GLY A 265 7.86 -13.24 29.48
C GLY A 265 8.21 -11.75 29.62
N GLU A 266 9.43 -11.34 29.24
CA GLU A 266 9.90 -9.96 29.33
C GLU A 266 9.13 -9.03 28.39
N ARG A 267 8.71 -7.85 28.89
CA ARG A 267 8.25 -6.73 28.07
C ARG A 267 9.44 -6.01 27.42
N PHE A 268 10.00 -6.63 26.38
CA PHE A 268 11.28 -6.21 25.79
C PHE A 268 11.27 -4.79 25.19
N MET A 269 10.11 -4.24 24.79
CA MET A 269 10.05 -2.88 24.23
C MET A 269 10.46 -1.79 25.21
N GLU A 270 10.47 -2.04 26.53
CA GLU A 270 11.02 -1.10 27.52
C GLU A 270 12.54 -0.89 27.36
N ARG A 271 13.25 -1.88 26.82
CA ARG A 271 14.68 -1.78 26.47
C ARG A 271 14.90 -1.00 25.17
N TYR A 272 14.03 -1.20 24.17
CA TYR A 272 14.23 -0.65 22.82
C TYR A 272 13.66 0.76 22.63
N ALA A 273 12.55 1.10 23.29
CA ALA A 273 11.89 2.40 23.20
C ALA A 273 11.34 2.83 24.58
N PRO A 274 12.19 3.30 25.52
CA PRO A 274 11.81 3.48 26.92
C PRO A 274 10.62 4.42 27.14
N THR A 275 10.49 5.46 26.31
CA THR A 275 9.45 6.50 26.43
C THR A 275 8.09 5.97 26.02
N ILE A 276 7.97 5.45 24.79
CA ILE A 276 6.68 5.09 24.18
C ILE A 276 6.40 3.57 24.14
N LYS A 277 7.42 2.74 24.40
CA LYS A 277 7.36 1.27 24.53
C LYS A 277 6.69 0.63 23.30
N ASP A 278 5.66 -0.16 23.51
CA ASP A 278 4.91 -0.87 22.47
C ASP A 278 4.23 0.07 21.45
N LEU A 279 4.07 1.36 21.77
CA LEU A 279 3.50 2.36 20.87
C LEU A 279 4.54 3.09 19.99
N ALA A 280 5.79 2.61 19.99
CA ALA A 280 6.81 3.07 19.07
C ALA A 280 6.40 2.87 17.60
N PRO A 281 6.99 3.64 16.66
CA PRO A 281 6.79 3.44 15.23
C PRO A 281 7.03 1.99 14.78
N ARG A 282 6.30 1.60 13.74
CA ARG A 282 6.27 0.22 13.23
C ARG A 282 7.64 -0.32 12.85
N ASP A 283 8.48 0.50 12.22
CA ASP A 283 9.83 0.11 11.84
C ASP A 283 10.68 -0.27 13.05
N ILE A 284 10.60 0.51 14.14
CA ILE A 284 11.32 0.23 15.39
C ILE A 284 10.81 -1.06 16.03
N VAL A 285 9.49 -1.20 16.21
CA VAL A 285 8.91 -2.39 16.87
C VAL A 285 9.19 -3.65 16.05
N SER A 286 9.05 -3.62 14.73
CA SER A 286 9.33 -4.76 13.85
C SER A 286 10.80 -5.18 13.92
N ARG A 287 11.75 -4.24 13.91
CA ARG A 287 13.18 -4.54 14.11
C ARG A 287 13.46 -5.14 15.49
N SER A 288 12.87 -4.60 16.54
CA SER A 288 13.02 -5.12 17.90
C SER A 288 12.54 -6.57 18.00
N ILE A 289 11.40 -6.91 17.40
CA ILE A 289 10.89 -8.29 17.40
C ILE A 289 11.85 -9.25 16.66
N ILE A 290 12.32 -8.88 15.47
CA ILE A 290 13.26 -9.75 14.73
C ILE A 290 14.58 -9.88 15.49
N LYS A 291 15.04 -8.84 16.19
CA LYS A 291 16.24 -8.91 17.03
C LYS A 291 16.07 -9.87 18.20
N GLU A 292 14.94 -9.85 18.91
CA GLU A 292 14.63 -10.83 19.95
C GLU A 292 14.67 -12.27 19.39
N ILE A 293 14.06 -12.49 18.21
CA ILE A 293 14.05 -13.79 17.52
C ILE A 293 15.47 -14.24 17.15
N ARG A 294 16.26 -13.37 16.50
CA ARG A 294 17.66 -13.67 16.09
C ARG A 294 18.57 -13.95 17.28
N GLU A 295 18.30 -13.34 18.43
CA GLU A 295 19.05 -13.58 19.68
C GLU A 295 18.50 -14.77 20.49
N GLY A 296 17.60 -15.59 19.91
CA GLY A 296 17.12 -16.84 20.48
C GLY A 296 15.99 -16.71 21.50
N ARG A 297 15.43 -15.52 21.68
CA ARG A 297 14.35 -15.21 22.64
C ARG A 297 12.94 -15.29 22.04
N GLY A 298 12.81 -15.87 20.84
CA GLY A 298 11.50 -16.10 20.22
C GLY A 298 10.65 -17.15 20.94
N VAL A 299 9.36 -17.17 20.68
CA VAL A 299 8.38 -18.12 21.23
C VAL A 299 8.03 -19.21 20.22
N GLY A 300 7.34 -20.26 20.68
CA GLY A 300 6.93 -21.38 19.84
C GLY A 300 8.06 -22.38 19.57
N ARG A 301 7.73 -23.44 18.81
CA ARG A 301 8.65 -24.54 18.51
C ARG A 301 9.87 -24.08 17.72
N ASP A 302 9.65 -23.18 16.76
CA ASP A 302 10.67 -22.73 15.81
C ASP A 302 11.36 -21.44 16.27
N LYS A 303 11.00 -20.90 17.46
CA LYS A 303 11.53 -19.66 18.02
C LYS A 303 11.40 -18.45 17.06
N ASP A 304 10.37 -18.45 16.22
CA ASP A 304 10.19 -17.54 15.07
C ASP A 304 9.11 -16.45 15.29
N ALA A 305 8.57 -16.34 16.50
CA ALA A 305 7.53 -15.38 16.88
C ALA A 305 7.83 -14.72 18.22
N VAL A 306 7.01 -13.75 18.62
CA VAL A 306 6.88 -13.26 20.01
C VAL A 306 5.40 -13.28 20.40
N ASN A 307 5.05 -12.98 21.65
CA ASN A 307 3.67 -12.94 22.10
C ASN A 307 3.13 -11.51 22.20
N ILE A 308 1.84 -11.33 21.91
CA ILE A 308 1.05 -10.19 22.40
C ILE A 308 0.21 -10.64 23.61
N ASP A 309 0.33 -9.93 24.72
CA ASP A 309 -0.37 -10.16 25.98
C ASP A 309 -1.51 -9.14 26.16
N LEU A 310 -2.74 -9.64 26.15
CA LEU A 310 -3.96 -8.88 26.46
C LEU A 310 -4.61 -9.33 27.77
N THR A 311 -4.06 -10.33 28.46
CA THR A 311 -4.71 -11.04 29.58
C THR A 311 -4.96 -10.16 30.81
N HIS A 312 -4.26 -9.03 30.90
CA HIS A 312 -4.41 -8.03 31.94
C HIS A 312 -5.53 -7.00 31.64
N LEU A 313 -6.05 -6.97 30.43
CA LEU A 313 -7.13 -6.06 30.03
C LEU A 313 -8.49 -6.63 30.45
N PRO A 314 -9.46 -5.76 30.78
CA PRO A 314 -10.84 -6.20 31.04
C PRO A 314 -11.44 -6.94 29.84
N ARG A 315 -12.19 -8.02 30.10
CA ARG A 315 -12.81 -8.87 29.06
C ARG A 315 -13.68 -8.06 28.10
N ASP A 316 -14.44 -7.11 28.61
CA ASP A 316 -15.33 -6.23 27.85
C ASP A 316 -14.56 -5.32 26.88
N VAL A 317 -13.33 -4.93 27.21
CA VAL A 317 -12.45 -4.21 26.29
C VAL A 317 -12.02 -5.13 25.14
N ILE A 318 -11.58 -6.35 25.46
CA ILE A 318 -11.11 -7.34 24.45
C ILE A 318 -12.25 -7.74 23.52
N GLU A 319 -13.40 -8.15 24.08
CA GLU A 319 -14.54 -8.66 23.30
C GLU A 319 -15.38 -7.54 22.66
N GLY A 320 -15.29 -6.30 23.19
CA GLY A 320 -16.02 -5.16 22.67
C GLY A 320 -15.25 -4.35 21.62
N LYS A 321 -14.05 -3.89 21.95
CA LYS A 321 -13.24 -3.00 21.08
C LYS A 321 -12.30 -3.76 20.12
N LEU A 322 -11.93 -5.00 20.45
CA LEU A 322 -10.96 -5.83 19.72
C LEU A 322 -11.60 -7.16 19.26
N ALA A 323 -12.90 -7.13 18.93
CA ALA A 323 -13.71 -8.31 18.65
C ALA A 323 -13.19 -9.11 17.44
N GLU A 324 -12.82 -8.44 16.35
CA GLU A 324 -12.35 -9.12 15.14
C GLU A 324 -11.05 -9.87 15.38
N ILE A 325 -10.13 -9.29 16.13
CA ILE A 325 -8.86 -9.96 16.48
C ILE A 325 -9.11 -11.16 17.37
N THR A 326 -10.04 -11.03 18.31
CA THR A 326 -10.46 -12.12 19.18
C THR A 326 -11.00 -13.27 18.35
N ASP A 327 -11.85 -12.99 17.36
CA ASP A 327 -12.37 -13.99 16.44
C ASP A 327 -11.26 -14.61 15.57
N LEU A 328 -10.32 -13.80 15.07
CA LEU A 328 -9.20 -14.28 14.24
C LEU A 328 -8.27 -15.21 15.04
N ALA A 329 -7.90 -14.84 16.27
CA ALA A 329 -7.04 -15.66 17.13
C ALA A 329 -7.73 -17.01 17.47
N ARG A 330 -9.02 -16.97 17.83
CA ARG A 330 -9.81 -18.17 18.12
C ARG A 330 -9.97 -19.07 16.89
N THR A 331 -10.24 -18.47 15.73
CA THR A 331 -10.50 -19.20 14.48
C THR A 331 -9.25 -19.85 13.92
N TYR A 332 -8.14 -19.10 13.84
CA TYR A 332 -6.95 -19.55 13.11
C TYR A 332 -5.87 -20.17 14.00
N LEU A 333 -5.84 -19.82 15.29
CA LEU A 333 -4.84 -20.36 16.24
C LEU A 333 -5.48 -21.20 17.35
N GLY A 334 -6.80 -21.20 17.49
CA GLY A 334 -7.49 -21.90 18.59
C GLY A 334 -7.22 -21.27 19.97
N MET A 335 -6.78 -20.02 20.00
CA MET A 335 -6.38 -19.31 21.23
C MET A 335 -7.40 -18.23 21.61
N ASP A 336 -7.68 -18.09 22.90
CA ASP A 336 -8.56 -17.06 23.45
C ASP A 336 -7.71 -15.93 24.04
N PRO A 337 -7.62 -14.74 23.41
CA PRO A 337 -6.77 -13.64 23.89
C PRO A 337 -7.10 -13.12 25.28
N VAL A 338 -8.28 -13.49 25.82
CA VAL A 338 -8.65 -13.17 27.21
C VAL A 338 -7.85 -14.00 28.22
N LYS A 339 -7.32 -15.17 27.81
CA LYS A 339 -6.64 -16.13 28.69
C LYS A 339 -5.24 -16.48 28.21
N ASP A 340 -5.03 -16.45 26.90
CA ASP A 340 -3.84 -16.95 26.23
C ASP A 340 -2.98 -15.80 25.70
N LEU A 341 -1.66 -16.02 25.67
CA LEU A 341 -0.72 -15.18 24.96
C LEU A 341 -0.74 -15.55 23.47
N VAL A 342 -0.97 -14.57 22.60
CA VAL A 342 -1.14 -14.84 21.16
C VAL A 342 0.18 -14.65 20.43
N PRO A 343 0.69 -15.66 19.68
CA PRO A 343 1.93 -15.54 18.94
C PRO A 343 1.76 -14.66 17.69
N ILE A 344 2.64 -13.69 17.55
CA ILE A 344 2.70 -12.72 16.45
C ILE A 344 4.12 -12.61 15.90
N GLN A 345 4.22 -12.16 14.64
CA GLN A 345 5.49 -11.86 13.99
C GLN A 345 5.37 -10.65 13.05
N PRO A 346 6.48 -9.95 12.77
CA PRO A 346 6.53 -8.91 11.77
C PRO A 346 6.14 -9.46 10.39
N THR A 347 5.31 -8.70 9.69
CA THR A 347 4.64 -9.16 8.46
C THR A 347 4.63 -8.06 7.42
N ALA A 348 4.99 -8.37 6.18
CA ALA A 348 4.93 -7.42 5.07
C ALA A 348 3.50 -6.84 4.95
N HIS A 349 3.37 -5.52 4.91
CA HIS A 349 2.08 -4.87 5.13
C HIS A 349 1.73 -3.78 4.13
N TYR A 350 2.64 -2.87 3.81
CA TYR A 350 2.28 -1.69 3.02
C TYR A 350 3.46 -1.21 2.17
N ALA A 351 3.19 -0.90 0.90
CA ALA A 351 4.16 -0.24 0.04
C ALA A 351 4.12 1.28 0.28
N MET A 352 5.25 1.89 0.67
CA MET A 352 5.33 3.36 0.72
C MET A 352 5.61 3.94 -0.67
N GLY A 353 6.48 3.26 -1.44
CA GLY A 353 6.75 3.60 -2.84
C GLY A 353 5.67 3.12 -3.80
N GLY A 354 5.76 3.58 -5.05
CA GLY A 354 4.79 3.28 -6.11
C GLY A 354 4.93 4.20 -7.33
N ILE A 355 3.83 4.44 -8.04
CA ILE A 355 3.76 5.33 -9.20
C ILE A 355 3.88 6.79 -8.72
N PRO A 356 4.92 7.54 -9.12
CA PRO A 356 5.10 8.92 -8.69
C PRO A 356 3.98 9.82 -9.21
N THR A 357 3.47 10.71 -8.35
CA THR A 357 2.41 11.65 -8.71
C THR A 357 2.64 13.04 -8.15
N ASP A 358 2.04 14.05 -8.77
CA ASP A 358 1.88 15.37 -8.14
C ASP A 358 0.79 15.36 -7.03
N LEU A 359 0.57 16.51 -6.39
CA LEU A 359 -0.44 16.67 -5.33
C LEU A 359 -1.89 16.45 -5.80
N ASN A 360 -2.15 16.49 -7.10
CA ASN A 360 -3.47 16.29 -7.70
C ASN A 360 -3.65 14.87 -8.24
N GLY A 361 -2.62 14.03 -8.09
CA GLY A 361 -2.59 12.64 -8.54
C GLY A 361 -2.12 12.46 -9.98
N LEU A 362 -1.67 13.50 -10.70
CA LEU A 362 -1.16 13.37 -12.07
C LEU A 362 0.16 12.59 -12.05
N CYS A 363 0.26 11.53 -12.86
CA CYS A 363 1.44 10.66 -12.89
C CYS A 363 2.66 11.35 -13.51
N LEU A 364 3.83 11.16 -12.90
CA LEU A 364 5.10 11.76 -13.34
C LEU A 364 5.87 10.83 -14.28
N SER A 365 6.35 11.36 -15.40
CA SER A 365 7.17 10.60 -16.37
C SER A 365 8.62 10.43 -15.92
N ASP A 366 9.10 11.31 -15.04
CA ASP A 366 10.48 11.36 -14.59
C ASP A 366 10.63 12.10 -13.25
N GLY A 367 11.84 12.09 -12.68
CA GLY A 367 12.16 12.80 -11.44
C GLY A 367 12.42 14.31 -11.60
N SER A 368 12.24 14.86 -12.81
CA SER A 368 12.51 16.28 -13.13
C SER A 368 11.24 17.11 -13.36
N GLY A 369 10.07 16.53 -13.12
CA GLY A 369 8.77 17.21 -13.20
C GLY A 369 8.01 16.98 -14.51
N GLY A 370 8.46 16.07 -15.37
CA GLY A 370 7.66 15.60 -16.51
C GLY A 370 6.43 14.83 -16.04
N SER A 371 5.36 14.82 -16.85
CA SER A 371 4.09 14.17 -16.52
C SER A 371 3.48 13.44 -17.72
N ILE A 372 2.59 12.49 -17.44
CA ILE A 372 1.82 11.78 -18.46
C ILE A 372 0.42 12.39 -18.54
N GLU A 373 0.12 13.04 -19.66
CA GLU A 373 -1.14 13.74 -19.87
C GLU A 373 -2.32 12.77 -19.75
N GLY A 374 -3.33 13.12 -18.95
CA GLY A 374 -4.53 12.31 -18.74
C GLY A 374 -4.35 11.06 -17.87
N LEU A 375 -3.17 10.80 -17.31
CA LEU A 375 -2.94 9.66 -16.42
C LEU A 375 -2.77 10.11 -14.97
N TYR A 376 -3.57 9.53 -14.08
CA TYR A 376 -3.56 9.81 -12.66
C TYR A 376 -3.36 8.53 -11.84
N ALA A 377 -2.87 8.64 -10.61
CA ALA A 377 -2.85 7.55 -9.65
C ALA A 377 -3.22 8.03 -8.24
N ALA A 378 -3.79 7.12 -7.44
CA ALA A 378 -4.13 7.39 -6.04
C ALA A 378 -4.08 6.12 -5.18
N GLY A 379 -3.97 6.34 -3.87
CA GLY A 379 -3.91 5.28 -2.85
C GLY A 379 -2.55 4.59 -2.78
N GLU A 380 -2.50 3.38 -2.22
CA GLU A 380 -1.23 2.70 -1.87
C GLU A 380 -0.24 2.52 -3.04
N GLN A 381 -0.71 2.42 -4.28
CA GLN A 381 0.19 2.31 -5.42
C GLN A 381 0.74 3.66 -5.92
N ALA A 382 0.24 4.78 -5.42
CA ALA A 382 0.71 6.11 -5.78
C ALA A 382 1.73 6.59 -4.76
N CYS A 383 2.78 7.21 -5.24
CA CYS A 383 3.78 7.91 -4.47
C CYS A 383 3.65 9.41 -4.73
N VAL A 384 2.66 10.04 -4.09
CA VAL A 384 2.72 11.49 -3.80
C VAL A 384 3.86 11.77 -2.80
N SER A 385 4.37 10.71 -2.16
CA SER A 385 5.32 10.68 -1.05
C SER A 385 4.83 11.29 0.26
N LEU A 386 3.54 11.09 0.60
CA LEU A 386 3.02 11.39 1.93
C LEU A 386 3.75 10.58 3.02
N HIS A 387 4.05 9.31 2.74
CA HIS A 387 4.50 8.36 3.75
C HIS A 387 6.03 8.33 3.93
N GLY A 388 6.78 8.87 2.98
CA GLY A 388 8.24 8.82 2.96
C GLY A 388 8.78 7.41 3.24
N ALA A 389 9.78 7.32 4.10
CA ALA A 389 10.44 6.06 4.42
C ALA A 389 9.68 5.17 5.42
N ASN A 390 8.62 5.67 6.05
CA ASN A 390 7.81 4.90 6.99
C ASN A 390 6.43 5.53 7.20
N ARG A 391 5.39 4.81 6.81
CA ARG A 391 4.00 5.24 7.02
C ARG A 391 3.58 5.21 8.50
N LEU A 392 2.90 6.26 8.97
CA LEU A 392 2.15 6.19 10.23
C LEU A 392 0.87 5.33 10.11
N GLY A 393 0.55 4.60 11.18
CA GLY A 393 -0.76 3.95 11.27
C GLY A 393 -1.90 4.94 11.03
N THR A 394 -3.03 4.49 10.49
CA THR A 394 -4.21 5.33 10.18
C THR A 394 -4.08 6.33 9.03
N ASN A 395 -2.87 6.72 8.62
CA ASN A 395 -2.68 7.63 7.48
C ASN A 395 -3.04 7.01 6.13
N SER A 396 -2.91 5.69 5.95
CA SER A 396 -3.24 5.05 4.65
C SER A 396 -4.70 5.25 4.27
N LEU A 397 -5.66 4.98 5.17
CA LEU A 397 -7.08 5.20 4.87
C LEU A 397 -7.37 6.67 4.59
N GLY A 398 -6.65 7.59 5.24
CA GLY A 398 -6.74 9.00 4.96
C GLY A 398 -6.22 9.38 3.57
N ASP A 399 -5.06 8.86 3.19
CA ASP A 399 -4.45 9.01 1.87
C ASP A 399 -5.44 8.57 0.78
N LEU A 400 -6.03 7.37 0.93
CA LEU A 400 -7.01 6.86 -0.02
C LEU A 400 -8.14 7.87 -0.29
N VAL A 401 -8.67 8.50 0.77
CA VAL A 401 -9.81 9.41 0.63
C VAL A 401 -9.42 10.81 0.18
N VAL A 402 -8.28 11.34 0.64
CA VAL A 402 -7.80 12.66 0.24
C VAL A 402 -7.32 12.64 -1.21
N PHE A 403 -6.35 11.79 -1.53
CA PHE A 403 -5.76 11.79 -2.87
C PHE A 403 -6.66 11.11 -3.90
N GLY A 404 -7.51 10.15 -3.49
CA GLY A 404 -8.59 9.65 -4.34
C GLY A 404 -9.58 10.74 -4.73
N ARG A 405 -10.03 11.56 -3.76
CA ARG A 405 -10.91 12.72 -4.02
C ARG A 405 -10.27 13.70 -4.99
N ARG A 406 -9.01 14.07 -4.75
CA ARG A 406 -8.26 15.00 -5.60
C ARG A 406 -8.13 14.46 -7.02
N ALA A 407 -7.64 13.24 -7.21
CA ALA A 407 -7.51 12.62 -8.52
C ALA A 407 -8.86 12.59 -9.28
N GLY A 408 -9.95 12.25 -8.61
CA GLY A 408 -11.29 12.27 -9.21
C GLY A 408 -11.73 13.67 -9.68
N ILE A 409 -11.52 14.70 -8.86
CA ILE A 409 -11.86 16.08 -9.20
C ILE A 409 -11.05 16.56 -10.40
N TYR A 410 -9.73 16.40 -10.37
CA TYR A 410 -8.83 16.94 -11.40
C TYR A 410 -8.94 16.17 -12.71
N ALA A 411 -9.09 14.83 -12.68
CA ALA A 411 -9.33 14.03 -13.88
C ALA A 411 -10.65 14.43 -14.58
N ALA A 412 -11.73 14.68 -13.82
CA ALA A 412 -12.99 15.13 -14.39
C ALA A 412 -12.90 16.57 -14.94
N GLN A 413 -12.13 17.46 -14.29
CA GLN A 413 -11.87 18.81 -14.82
C GLN A 413 -11.14 18.74 -16.16
N TYR A 414 -10.07 17.97 -16.22
CA TYR A 414 -9.30 17.76 -17.44
C TYR A 414 -10.16 17.13 -18.55
N ALA A 415 -10.94 16.08 -18.26
CA ALA A 415 -11.79 15.41 -19.24
C ALA A 415 -12.89 16.31 -19.85
N ARG A 416 -13.31 17.39 -19.15
CA ARG A 416 -14.24 18.38 -19.73
C ARG A 416 -13.56 19.37 -20.68
N GLN A 417 -12.25 19.53 -20.58
CA GLN A 417 -11.48 20.52 -21.34
C GLN A 417 -10.83 19.93 -22.59
N VAL A 418 -10.71 18.61 -22.67
CA VAL A 418 -10.06 17.93 -23.79
C VAL A 418 -11.04 17.09 -24.60
N GLU A 419 -10.72 16.96 -25.88
CA GLU A 419 -11.33 15.96 -26.74
C GLU A 419 -10.71 14.58 -26.50
N PHE A 420 -11.42 13.55 -26.96
CA PHE A 420 -10.89 12.19 -26.96
C PHE A 420 -9.66 12.11 -27.88
N PRO A 421 -8.56 11.50 -27.42
CA PRO A 421 -7.38 11.30 -28.25
C PRO A 421 -7.62 10.26 -29.35
N ASP A 422 -6.73 10.19 -30.34
CA ASP A 422 -6.81 9.15 -31.38
C ASP A 422 -6.35 7.80 -30.83
N MET A 423 -7.16 6.75 -31.01
CA MET A 423 -6.82 5.40 -30.58
C MET A 423 -5.89 4.72 -31.60
N PRO A 424 -4.72 4.20 -31.21
CA PRO A 424 -3.85 3.47 -32.13
C PRO A 424 -4.51 2.18 -32.64
N GLU A 425 -4.14 1.78 -33.86
CA GLU A 425 -4.61 0.53 -34.44
C GLU A 425 -3.99 -0.67 -33.70
N GLY A 426 -4.83 -1.66 -33.36
CA GLY A 426 -4.37 -2.87 -32.65
C GLY A 426 -3.86 -2.60 -31.24
N ALA A 427 -4.48 -1.67 -30.51
CA ALA A 427 -4.12 -1.31 -29.14
C ALA A 427 -4.09 -2.52 -28.17
N GLU A 428 -4.80 -3.60 -28.49
CA GLU A 428 -4.83 -4.86 -27.73
C GLU A 428 -3.67 -5.83 -28.01
N ARG A 429 -2.80 -5.53 -28.99
CA ARG A 429 -1.79 -6.48 -29.50
C ARG A 429 -0.82 -6.95 -28.42
N GLU A 430 -0.30 -6.05 -27.58
CA GLU A 430 0.61 -6.43 -26.48
C GLU A 430 -0.05 -7.44 -25.51
N THR A 431 -1.34 -7.25 -25.23
CA THR A 431 -2.11 -8.17 -24.36
C THR A 431 -2.32 -9.52 -25.04
N MET A 432 -2.65 -9.53 -26.33
CA MET A 432 -2.80 -10.77 -27.09
C MET A 432 -1.49 -11.57 -27.13
N ASP A 433 -0.36 -10.92 -27.42
CA ASP A 433 0.95 -11.55 -27.49
C ASP A 433 1.38 -12.11 -26.13
N MET A 434 1.10 -11.38 -25.04
CA MET A 434 1.35 -11.87 -23.68
C MET A 434 0.57 -13.16 -23.38
N PHE A 435 -0.73 -13.19 -23.68
CA PHE A 435 -1.54 -14.38 -23.41
C PHE A 435 -1.20 -15.54 -24.34
N GLU A 436 -0.86 -15.28 -25.60
CA GLU A 436 -0.39 -16.31 -26.52
C GLU A 436 0.89 -16.93 -25.99
N ARG A 437 1.88 -16.12 -25.59
CA ARG A 437 3.14 -16.62 -25.00
C ARG A 437 2.89 -17.50 -23.78
N LEU A 438 2.00 -17.09 -22.86
CA LEU A 438 1.68 -17.87 -21.66
C LEU A 438 0.99 -19.21 -21.99
N ARG A 439 0.24 -19.29 -23.09
CA ARG A 439 -0.45 -20.51 -23.55
C ARG A 439 0.45 -21.41 -24.40
N SER A 440 1.35 -20.83 -25.18
CA SER A 440 2.20 -21.54 -26.15
C SER A 440 3.58 -21.90 -25.62
N GLY A 441 3.87 -21.61 -24.34
CA GLY A 441 5.13 -21.99 -23.71
C GLY A 441 5.41 -23.48 -23.81
N SER A 442 6.67 -23.89 -23.71
CA SER A 442 7.08 -25.30 -23.79
C SER A 442 7.94 -25.78 -22.61
N GLY A 443 8.15 -24.92 -21.61
CA GLY A 443 8.97 -25.24 -20.45
C GLY A 443 8.26 -26.13 -19.43
N LYS A 444 9.06 -26.74 -18.56
CA LYS A 444 8.60 -27.64 -17.49
C LYS A 444 8.41 -26.95 -16.15
N ASP A 445 8.85 -25.69 -16.03
CA ASP A 445 8.66 -24.90 -14.82
C ASP A 445 7.20 -24.44 -14.72
N ASN A 446 6.70 -24.34 -13.49
CA ASN A 446 5.35 -23.88 -13.22
C ASN A 446 5.36 -22.54 -12.46
N ALA A 447 4.32 -21.73 -12.70
CA ALA A 447 4.20 -20.41 -12.08
C ALA A 447 4.17 -20.47 -10.54
N ALA A 448 3.57 -21.50 -9.96
CA ALA A 448 3.47 -21.65 -8.51
C ALA A 448 4.83 -21.84 -7.83
N ALA A 449 5.75 -22.59 -8.46
CA ALA A 449 7.10 -22.84 -7.97
C ALA A 449 7.94 -21.56 -8.02
N ILE A 450 7.92 -20.85 -9.16
CA ILE A 450 8.61 -19.56 -9.31
C ILE A 450 8.06 -18.54 -8.30
N ARG A 451 6.73 -18.47 -8.13
CA ARG A 451 6.09 -17.59 -7.15
C ARG A 451 6.53 -17.91 -5.72
N LYS A 452 6.57 -19.18 -5.34
CA LYS A 452 7.01 -19.62 -4.01
C LYS A 452 8.46 -19.23 -3.76
N GLU A 453 9.33 -19.47 -4.73
CA GLU A 453 10.76 -19.14 -4.64
C GLU A 453 11.00 -17.63 -4.56
N LEU A 454 10.27 -16.84 -5.36
CA LEU A 454 10.28 -15.38 -5.26
C LEU A 454 9.90 -14.93 -3.85
N GLN A 455 8.79 -15.45 -3.32
CA GLN A 455 8.27 -15.07 -2.02
C GLN A 455 9.21 -15.39 -0.85
N GLU A 456 9.84 -16.56 -0.91
CA GLU A 456 10.77 -17.03 0.11
C GLU A 456 12.10 -16.27 0.02
N SER A 457 12.64 -16.07 -1.19
CA SER A 457 13.89 -15.34 -1.40
C SER A 457 13.76 -13.85 -1.07
N MET A 458 12.69 -13.17 -1.49
CA MET A 458 12.43 -11.76 -1.14
C MET A 458 12.31 -11.55 0.37
N MET A 459 11.63 -12.46 1.09
CA MET A 459 11.52 -12.38 2.55
C MET A 459 12.89 -12.50 3.22
N ASN A 460 13.76 -13.37 2.71
CA ASN A 460 15.06 -13.64 3.30
C ASN A 460 16.09 -12.56 2.97
N ASN A 461 16.12 -12.10 1.72
CA ASN A 461 17.20 -11.26 1.20
C ASN A 461 16.87 -9.76 1.18
N VAL A 462 15.58 -9.40 1.12
CA VAL A 462 15.08 -8.01 1.03
C VAL A 462 13.96 -7.76 2.04
N GLY A 463 14.02 -8.44 3.18
CA GLY A 463 13.09 -8.31 4.30
C GLY A 463 13.35 -7.05 5.13
N ILE A 464 13.20 -7.18 6.46
CA ILE A 464 13.37 -6.07 7.42
C ILE A 464 14.82 -5.61 7.50
N PHE A 465 15.74 -6.53 7.80
CA PHE A 465 17.18 -6.27 7.85
C PHE A 465 17.80 -6.64 6.50
N ARG A 466 18.66 -5.78 5.98
CA ARG A 466 19.27 -5.93 4.66
C ARG A 466 20.78 -5.72 4.74
N ASN A 467 21.49 -6.30 3.80
CA ASN A 467 22.91 -6.03 3.56
C ASN A 467 23.21 -6.17 2.06
N GLY A 468 24.32 -5.58 1.60
CA GLY A 468 24.72 -5.62 0.20
C GLY A 468 24.79 -7.04 -0.39
N PRO A 469 25.50 -8.00 0.25
CA PRO A 469 25.60 -9.36 -0.26
C PRO A 469 24.26 -10.08 -0.49
N ASP A 470 23.33 -10.03 0.46
CA ASP A 470 22.05 -10.72 0.34
C ASP A 470 21.15 -10.06 -0.73
N MET A 471 21.14 -8.74 -0.81
CA MET A 471 20.40 -8.04 -1.87
C MET A 471 21.00 -8.28 -3.26
N GLN A 472 22.33 -8.34 -3.37
CA GLN A 472 23.00 -8.71 -4.62
C GLN A 472 22.62 -10.15 -5.04
N ARG A 473 22.56 -11.09 -4.09
CA ARG A 473 22.03 -12.43 -4.35
C ARG A 473 20.58 -12.38 -4.83
N GLN A 474 19.75 -11.50 -4.28
CA GLN A 474 18.37 -11.37 -4.77
C GLN A 474 18.30 -10.81 -6.18
N VAL A 475 19.20 -9.92 -6.59
CA VAL A 475 19.28 -9.45 -7.99
C VAL A 475 19.50 -10.65 -8.93
N GLU A 476 20.42 -11.54 -8.57
CA GLU A 476 20.70 -12.77 -9.34
C GLU A 476 19.50 -13.72 -9.38
N ILE A 477 18.84 -13.95 -8.24
CA ILE A 477 17.62 -14.77 -8.15
C ILE A 477 16.51 -14.18 -9.01
N ASN A 478 16.26 -12.87 -8.93
CA ASN A 478 15.23 -12.21 -9.73
C ASN A 478 15.49 -12.40 -11.24
N ALA A 479 16.74 -12.28 -11.68
CA ALA A 479 17.12 -12.52 -13.07
C ALA A 479 16.87 -13.98 -13.50
N GLU A 480 17.23 -14.95 -12.65
CA GLU A 480 16.97 -16.38 -12.91
C GLU A 480 15.46 -16.66 -12.99
N LEU A 481 14.67 -16.16 -12.03
CA LEU A 481 13.23 -16.37 -11.99
C LEU A 481 12.53 -15.74 -13.21
N LYS A 482 12.98 -14.56 -13.66
CA LYS A 482 12.49 -13.94 -14.90
C LYS A 482 12.83 -14.79 -16.13
N ALA A 483 14.03 -15.34 -16.21
CA ALA A 483 14.43 -16.23 -17.32
C ALA A 483 13.60 -17.52 -17.34
N ARG A 484 13.34 -18.13 -16.17
CA ARG A 484 12.46 -19.30 -16.04
C ARG A 484 11.02 -18.95 -16.39
N PHE A 485 10.53 -17.79 -15.97
CA PHE A 485 9.20 -17.29 -16.27
C PHE A 485 8.92 -17.17 -17.79
N GLN A 486 9.91 -16.82 -18.61
CA GLN A 486 9.72 -16.75 -20.07
C GLN A 486 9.32 -18.09 -20.71
N ASN A 487 9.61 -19.20 -20.03
CA ASN A 487 9.40 -20.54 -20.57
C ASN A 487 8.20 -21.27 -19.93
N ILE A 488 7.44 -20.66 -19.02
CA ILE A 488 6.29 -21.34 -18.41
C ILE A 488 5.16 -21.57 -19.42
N THR A 489 4.32 -22.55 -19.11
CA THR A 489 3.10 -22.82 -19.88
C THR A 489 1.91 -22.90 -18.95
N VAL A 490 0.81 -22.27 -19.34
CA VAL A 490 -0.51 -22.46 -18.74
C VAL A 490 -1.13 -23.73 -19.31
N SER A 491 -1.42 -24.70 -18.44
CA SER A 491 -1.93 -26.01 -18.83
C SER A 491 -3.43 -26.04 -19.10
N ASP A 492 -4.22 -25.21 -18.41
CA ASP A 492 -5.65 -25.07 -18.61
C ASP A 492 -5.96 -24.35 -19.94
N PRO A 493 -6.57 -25.03 -20.93
CA PRO A 493 -6.92 -24.41 -22.20
C PRO A 493 -8.22 -23.57 -22.13
N SER A 494 -8.89 -23.55 -20.98
CA SER A 494 -10.15 -22.84 -20.80
C SER A 494 -9.98 -21.32 -20.98
N ARG A 495 -11.04 -20.64 -21.42
CA ARG A 495 -11.05 -19.17 -21.55
C ARG A 495 -11.77 -18.49 -20.39
N ARG A 496 -12.81 -19.13 -19.86
CA ARG A 496 -13.67 -18.56 -18.83
C ARG A 496 -13.13 -18.88 -17.45
N TYR A 497 -12.92 -17.85 -16.64
CA TYR A 497 -12.40 -17.97 -15.27
C TYR A 497 -11.13 -18.84 -15.17
N ASN A 498 -10.24 -18.75 -16.17
CA ASN A 498 -8.96 -19.46 -16.16
C ASN A 498 -8.03 -18.83 -15.11
N SER A 499 -8.06 -19.37 -13.89
CA SER A 499 -7.26 -18.86 -12.77
C SER A 499 -5.77 -19.09 -12.96
N GLU A 500 -5.37 -20.20 -13.61
CA GLU A 500 -3.97 -20.50 -13.90
C GLU A 500 -3.34 -19.42 -14.79
N LEU A 501 -4.05 -18.99 -15.84
CA LEU A 501 -3.62 -17.91 -16.73
C LEU A 501 -3.44 -16.59 -15.97
N ILE A 502 -4.40 -16.25 -15.10
CA ILE A 502 -4.35 -15.00 -14.33
C ILE A 502 -3.24 -15.03 -13.30
N GLU A 503 -3.06 -16.14 -12.58
CA GLU A 503 -1.98 -16.29 -11.60
C GLU A 503 -0.59 -16.27 -12.26
N ALA A 504 -0.46 -16.84 -13.46
CA ALA A 504 0.75 -16.77 -14.26
C ALA A 504 1.04 -15.33 -14.73
N MET A 505 0.02 -14.61 -15.20
CA MET A 505 0.15 -13.20 -15.57
C MET A 505 0.55 -12.33 -14.37
N GLU A 506 -0.13 -12.49 -13.23
CA GLU A 506 0.16 -11.76 -11.99
C GLU A 506 1.58 -12.03 -11.47
N LEU A 507 2.11 -13.25 -11.66
CA LEU A 507 3.50 -13.54 -11.34
C LEU A 507 4.47 -12.66 -12.14
N GLY A 508 4.20 -12.41 -13.42
CA GLY A 508 4.99 -11.48 -14.23
C GLY A 508 5.00 -10.07 -13.64
N PHE A 509 3.88 -9.60 -13.10
CA PHE A 509 3.81 -8.29 -12.43
C PHE A 509 4.59 -8.26 -11.11
N MET A 510 4.49 -9.34 -10.34
CA MET A 510 5.25 -9.51 -9.10
C MET A 510 6.77 -9.51 -9.33
N LEU A 511 7.24 -10.15 -10.41
CA LEU A 511 8.66 -10.18 -10.76
C LEU A 511 9.19 -8.78 -11.12
N ASP A 512 8.42 -7.97 -11.84
CA ASP A 512 8.81 -6.58 -12.14
C ASP A 512 8.87 -5.72 -10.87
N CYS A 513 7.90 -5.86 -9.96
CA CYS A 513 7.90 -5.11 -8.69
C CYS A 513 9.09 -5.53 -7.79
N ALA A 514 9.40 -6.83 -7.75
CA ALA A 514 10.54 -7.35 -7.00
C ALA A 514 11.88 -6.88 -7.58
N GLU A 515 12.01 -6.82 -8.90
CA GLU A 515 13.17 -6.26 -9.59
C GLU A 515 13.40 -4.78 -9.22
N ALA A 516 12.36 -3.95 -9.35
CA ALA A 516 12.43 -2.53 -9.02
C ALA A 516 12.75 -2.29 -7.52
N MET A 517 12.12 -3.05 -6.62
CA MET A 517 12.37 -2.96 -5.18
C MET A 517 13.80 -3.37 -4.81
N THR A 518 14.29 -4.50 -5.31
CA THR A 518 15.63 -5.00 -4.98
C THR A 518 16.71 -4.05 -5.51
N ALA A 519 16.58 -3.56 -6.74
CA ALA A 519 17.54 -2.62 -7.31
C ALA A 519 17.59 -1.29 -6.52
N SER A 520 16.42 -0.75 -6.15
CA SER A 520 16.32 0.47 -5.35
C SER A 520 16.95 0.27 -3.96
N ALA A 521 16.70 -0.86 -3.32
CA ALA A 521 17.22 -1.19 -1.99
C ALA A 521 18.74 -1.41 -1.99
N LEU A 522 19.27 -2.07 -3.03
CA LEU A 522 20.71 -2.28 -3.18
C LEU A 522 21.44 -0.95 -3.42
N ASN A 523 20.85 -0.06 -4.23
CA ASN A 523 21.39 1.25 -4.56
C ASN A 523 21.47 2.19 -3.34
N ARG A 524 20.44 2.21 -2.48
CA ARG A 524 20.43 3.08 -1.28
C ARG A 524 21.41 2.56 -0.22
N THR A 525 22.47 3.32 0.02
CA THR A 525 23.53 3.01 1.00
C THR A 525 23.42 3.85 2.28
N GLU A 526 22.24 3.81 2.89
CA GLU A 526 21.94 4.39 4.22
C GLU A 526 20.88 3.53 4.92
N SER A 527 20.54 3.86 6.16
CA SER A 527 19.34 3.35 6.84
C SER A 527 18.38 4.49 7.14
N ARG A 528 17.12 4.34 6.70
CA ARG A 528 16.05 5.33 6.88
C ARG A 528 14.70 4.64 6.99
N GLY A 529 13.92 4.98 8.01
CA GLY A 529 12.58 4.43 8.22
C GLY A 529 12.54 2.89 8.16
N ALA A 530 11.81 2.34 7.17
CA ALA A 530 11.64 0.90 6.95
C ALA A 530 12.77 0.24 6.13
N HIS A 531 13.71 1.02 5.59
CA HIS A 531 14.91 0.51 4.95
C HIS A 531 16.06 0.48 5.95
N ASP A 532 16.47 -0.72 6.38
CA ASP A 532 17.49 -0.91 7.40
C ASP A 532 18.65 -1.76 6.85
N ARG A 533 19.80 -1.12 6.66
CA ARG A 533 21.04 -1.70 6.12
C ARG A 533 22.03 -1.95 7.25
N GLU A 534 22.30 -3.20 7.57
CA GLU A 534 23.27 -3.56 8.62
C GLU A 534 24.70 -3.12 8.27
N ASP A 535 25.01 -2.99 6.98
CA ASP A 535 26.28 -2.48 6.44
C ASP A 535 26.32 -0.94 6.27
N TYR A 536 25.18 -0.26 6.42
CA TYR A 536 25.04 1.20 6.38
C TYR A 536 23.99 1.68 7.40
N ALA A 537 24.30 1.52 8.69
CA ALA A 537 23.32 1.66 9.77
C ALA A 537 22.82 3.11 10.03
N GLU A 538 23.55 4.11 9.54
CA GLU A 538 23.23 5.52 9.81
C GLU A 538 22.37 6.13 8.70
N ARG A 539 21.55 7.11 9.07
CA ARG A 539 20.80 7.96 8.14
C ARG A 539 21.73 9.02 7.56
N ASP A 540 21.76 9.16 6.23
CA ASP A 540 22.62 10.12 5.52
C ASP A 540 21.77 11.16 4.79
N ASP A 541 21.46 12.26 5.48
CA ASP A 541 20.69 13.36 4.91
C ASP A 541 21.48 14.16 3.84
N THR A 542 22.80 13.98 3.72
CA THR A 542 23.62 14.69 2.73
C THR A 542 23.51 14.04 1.36
N SER A 543 23.63 12.71 1.31
CA SER A 543 23.64 11.96 0.05
C SER A 543 22.28 11.41 -0.35
N TRP A 544 21.41 11.13 0.64
CA TRP A 544 20.23 10.27 0.45
C TRP A 544 18.89 10.90 0.84
N LEU A 545 18.85 12.19 1.19
CA LEU A 545 17.60 12.96 1.32
C LEU A 545 17.01 13.30 -0.07
N LYS A 546 16.59 12.25 -0.78
CA LYS A 546 16.06 12.24 -2.14
C LYS A 546 15.25 10.95 -2.37
N HIS A 547 14.28 11.03 -3.25
CA HIS A 547 13.50 9.86 -3.67
C HIS A 547 14.27 9.05 -4.72
N THR A 548 14.19 7.73 -4.62
CA THR A 548 14.72 6.82 -5.63
C THR A 548 13.71 6.67 -6.76
N MET A 549 14.14 6.81 -8.01
CA MET A 549 13.30 6.59 -9.19
C MET A 549 13.85 5.38 -9.98
N ALA A 550 13.16 4.24 -9.93
CA ALA A 550 13.55 3.03 -10.63
C ALA A 550 12.86 2.93 -12.00
N TYR A 551 13.64 2.84 -13.07
CA TYR A 551 13.17 2.72 -14.45
C TYR A 551 13.54 1.34 -15.01
N LYS A 552 12.66 0.80 -15.85
CA LYS A 552 12.96 -0.42 -16.60
C LYS A 552 13.87 -0.07 -17.76
N ASP A 553 14.99 -0.77 -17.90
CA ASP A 553 15.80 -0.64 -19.11
C ASP A 553 15.13 -1.38 -20.27
N LEU A 554 14.46 -0.63 -21.16
CA LEU A 554 13.76 -1.20 -22.31
C LEU A 554 14.71 -1.83 -23.34
N ASN A 555 16.01 -1.52 -23.29
CA ASN A 555 17.01 -2.07 -24.20
C ASN A 555 17.73 -3.30 -23.64
N LYS A 556 17.63 -3.54 -22.32
CA LYS A 556 18.33 -4.62 -21.64
C LYS A 556 17.48 -5.19 -20.51
N ASP A 557 16.74 -6.27 -20.81
CA ASP A 557 15.92 -6.94 -19.79
C ASP A 557 16.78 -7.40 -18.60
N GLY A 558 16.21 -7.30 -17.40
CA GLY A 558 16.92 -7.58 -16.15
C GLY A 558 17.73 -6.41 -15.58
N ASN A 559 17.83 -5.28 -16.31
CA ASN A 559 18.54 -4.09 -15.85
C ASN A 559 17.57 -3.00 -15.36
N VAL A 560 17.90 -2.37 -14.23
CA VAL A 560 17.16 -1.26 -13.65
C VAL A 560 18.02 -0.02 -13.69
N VAL A 561 17.51 1.05 -14.31
CA VAL A 561 18.16 2.36 -14.30
C VAL A 561 17.65 3.16 -13.10
N ILE A 562 18.54 3.76 -12.33
CA ILE A 562 18.19 4.57 -11.17
C ILE A 562 18.34 6.06 -11.49
N GLY A 563 17.26 6.81 -11.30
CA GLY A 563 17.24 8.26 -11.22
C GLY A 563 16.80 8.74 -9.83
N TYR A 564 16.60 10.05 -9.68
CA TYR A 564 16.23 10.66 -8.41
C TYR A 564 15.25 11.82 -8.58
N LYS A 565 14.42 12.05 -7.57
CA LYS A 565 13.56 13.23 -7.41
C LYS A 565 13.90 13.92 -6.08
N PRO A 566 14.04 15.26 -6.03
CA PRO A 566 14.27 15.95 -4.75
C PRO A 566 13.04 15.86 -3.84
N VAL A 567 13.27 15.82 -2.52
CA VAL A 567 12.20 15.89 -1.51
C VAL A 567 11.71 17.33 -1.37
N ALA A 568 10.39 17.53 -1.31
CA ALA A 568 9.77 18.81 -0.97
C ALA A 568 9.90 19.09 0.54
N LEU A 569 11.04 19.64 0.96
CA LEU A 569 11.36 19.90 2.38
C LEU A 569 10.54 21.04 3.03
N LYS A 570 9.62 21.66 2.30
CA LYS A 570 8.83 22.80 2.78
C LYS A 570 7.38 22.65 2.33
N GLY A 571 6.46 22.69 3.31
CA GLY A 571 5.04 22.86 3.04
C GLY A 571 4.69 24.31 2.70
N PHE A 572 3.42 24.55 2.36
CA PHE A 572 2.92 25.88 2.01
C PHE A 572 3.01 26.88 3.17
N THR A 573 2.84 26.41 4.41
CA THR A 573 2.86 27.28 5.60
C THR A 573 4.14 27.18 6.41
N ARG A 574 4.80 26.01 6.42
CA ARG A 574 5.99 25.79 7.24
C ARG A 574 6.89 24.67 6.72
N ALA A 575 8.14 24.68 7.17
CA ALA A 575 9.08 23.59 6.99
C ALA A 575 9.38 22.94 8.35
N PHE A 576 9.61 21.63 8.33
CA PHE A 576 10.13 20.85 9.44
C PHE A 576 11.51 20.31 9.05
N GLU A 577 12.56 20.93 9.60
CA GLU A 577 13.94 20.52 9.32
C GLU A 577 14.22 19.09 9.79
N PRO A 578 15.00 18.30 9.01
CA PRO A 578 15.50 17.00 9.43
C PRO A 578 16.19 17.05 10.79
N LYS A 579 15.77 16.14 11.68
CA LYS A 579 16.37 15.95 13.01
C LYS A 579 16.53 14.46 13.30
N PRO A 580 17.40 14.08 14.26
CA PRO A 580 17.46 12.70 14.74
C PRO A 580 16.07 12.19 15.13
N ARG A 581 15.68 11.05 14.55
CA ARG A 581 14.36 10.44 14.74
C ARG A 581 14.39 9.49 15.93
N VAL A 582 14.05 10.00 17.12
CA VAL A 582 13.98 9.21 18.37
C VAL A 582 12.55 9.18 18.95
N TYR A 583 12.20 8.07 19.60
CA TYR A 583 10.86 7.77 20.15
C TYR A 583 10.90 7.13 21.53
#